data_AF-A0A391PKZ5-F1
#
_entry.id   AF-A0A391PKZ5-F1
#
_cell.length_a   1.000
_cell.length_b   1.000
_cell.length_c   1.000
_cell.angle_alpha   90.00
_cell.angle_beta   90.00
_cell.angle_gamma   90.00
#
_symmetry.space_group_name_H-M   'P 1'
#
loop_
_entity.id
_entity.type
_entity.pdbx_description
1 polymer ?
#
loop_
_entity_poly.entity_id
_entity_poly.type
_entity_poly.pdbx_seq_one_letter_code
_entity_poly.pdbx_strand_id
1 'polypeptide(L)'
;MTATMKKDQCIYKHAGKIRDYNITKKEWVLDGATVMYGSASELRATLEYDFSQEKDFSYKGLSHLFVQTIRTCKKVFTKQQSIWKHFSVKTTIHIHRLFEKFGFDEVFGRSAVMELLGLKGSGASKLLSNLVQADIIEPVSGYGKGKYKFKK
;
A
#
# COMPACT_ATOMS: atom_id res chain seq x y z
N MET A 1 38.25 -18.54 -9.64
CA MET A 1 37.53 -19.02 -8.44
C MET A 1 36.04 -18.80 -8.65
N THR A 2 35.33 -19.82 -9.16
CA THR A 2 33.88 -19.77 -9.41
C THR A 2 33.14 -20.29 -8.18
N ALA A 3 32.41 -19.42 -7.50
CA ALA A 3 31.56 -19.81 -6.38
C ALA A 3 30.33 -20.57 -6.90
N THR A 4 30.32 -21.90 -6.75
CA THR A 4 29.13 -22.73 -6.94
C THR A 4 28.20 -22.50 -5.76
N MET A 5 27.07 -21.82 -6.01
CA MET A 5 26.00 -21.71 -5.02
C MET A 5 25.45 -23.11 -4.74
N LYS A 6 25.69 -23.64 -3.54
CA LYS A 6 24.99 -24.82 -3.02
C LYS A 6 23.50 -24.46 -2.96
N LYS A 7 22.69 -25.12 -3.78
CA LYS A 7 21.24 -25.15 -3.59
C LYS A 7 20.99 -25.88 -2.28
N ASP A 8 20.58 -25.14 -1.26
CA ASP A 8 20.06 -25.72 -0.02
C ASP A 8 18.92 -26.67 -0.40
N GLN A 9 19.18 -27.97 -0.30
CA GLN A 9 18.14 -28.97 -0.40
C GLN A 9 17.12 -28.67 0.69
N CYS A 10 15.87 -28.54 0.28
CA CYS A 10 14.78 -28.18 1.17
C CYS A 10 14.69 -29.24 2.29
N ILE A 11 14.99 -28.83 3.52
CA ILE A 11 15.04 -29.64 4.75
C ILE A 11 13.73 -30.37 5.08
N TYR A 12 12.62 -30.03 4.41
CA TYR A 12 11.32 -30.66 4.63
C TYR A 12 10.66 -31.06 3.30
N LYS A 13 10.25 -32.33 3.18
CA LYS A 13 9.62 -32.92 1.97
C LYS A 13 8.29 -32.26 1.56
N HIS A 14 7.68 -31.49 2.45
CA HIS A 14 6.40 -30.81 2.24
C HIS A 14 6.54 -29.29 2.07
N ALA A 15 7.75 -28.74 2.11
CA ALA A 15 7.96 -27.31 1.93
C ALA A 15 7.43 -26.84 0.57
N GLY A 16 6.74 -25.69 0.56
CA GLY A 16 6.10 -25.12 -0.63
C GLY A 16 4.76 -25.75 -1.02
N LYS A 17 4.24 -26.74 -0.27
CA LYS A 17 2.90 -27.29 -0.45
C LYS A 17 1.91 -26.67 0.55
N ILE A 18 0.71 -26.34 0.08
CA ILE A 18 -0.39 -25.91 0.96
C ILE A 18 -0.84 -27.13 1.78
N ARG A 19 -1.13 -26.90 3.07
CA ARG A 19 -1.63 -27.95 3.97
C ARG A 19 -3.04 -28.42 3.59
N ASP A 20 -3.29 -29.71 3.77
CA ASP A 20 -4.58 -30.39 3.59
C ASP A 20 -5.27 -30.72 4.91
N TYR A 21 -4.60 -30.52 6.05
CA TYR A 21 -5.14 -30.74 7.39
C TYR A 21 -5.28 -29.45 8.19
N ASN A 22 -6.19 -29.47 9.17
CA ASN A 22 -6.41 -28.36 10.08
C ASN A 22 -5.33 -28.32 11.17
N ILE A 23 -4.78 -27.13 11.42
CA ILE A 23 -3.86 -26.92 12.54
C ILE A 23 -4.66 -26.45 13.74
N THR A 24 -4.54 -27.19 14.82
CA THR A 24 -5.15 -26.86 16.09
C THR A 24 -4.07 -26.64 17.12
N LYS A 25 -4.24 -25.61 17.96
CA LYS A 25 -3.29 -25.32 19.02
C LYS A 25 -4.04 -25.26 20.34
N LYS A 26 -3.55 -26.03 21.31
CA LYS A 26 -4.00 -25.92 22.69
C LYS A 26 -3.34 -24.68 23.29
N GLU A 27 -4.15 -23.71 23.68
CA GLU A 27 -3.66 -22.52 24.38
C GLU A 27 -3.99 -22.65 25.86
N TRP A 28 -2.99 -22.38 26.71
CA TRP A 28 -3.09 -22.53 28.15
C TRP A 28 -4.15 -21.59 28.77
N VAL A 29 -4.43 -20.47 28.10
CA VAL A 29 -5.40 -19.45 28.53
C VAL A 29 -6.86 -19.86 28.30
N LEU A 30 -7.11 -20.99 27.63
CA LEU A 30 -8.46 -21.37 27.18
C LEU A 30 -9.10 -22.54 27.94
N ASP A 31 -8.71 -22.82 29.20
CA ASP A 31 -9.34 -23.85 30.06
C ASP A 31 -9.70 -25.17 29.34
N GLY A 32 -8.82 -25.63 28.44
CA GLY A 32 -8.99 -26.87 27.66
C GLY A 32 -9.67 -26.72 26.29
N ALA A 33 -10.21 -25.55 25.93
CA ALA A 33 -10.67 -25.26 24.59
C ALA A 33 -9.49 -25.06 23.62
N THR A 34 -9.71 -25.44 22.36
CA THR A 34 -8.66 -25.46 21.33
C THR A 34 -8.96 -24.42 20.25
N VAL A 35 -7.95 -23.64 19.85
CA VAL A 35 -8.09 -22.65 18.78
C VAL A 35 -7.91 -23.35 17.44
N MET A 36 -8.95 -23.27 16.59
CA MET A 36 -8.87 -23.61 15.17
C MET A 36 -8.34 -22.38 14.41
N TYR A 37 -7.15 -22.48 13.84
CA TYR A 37 -6.72 -21.51 12.82
C TYR A 37 -7.40 -21.87 11.49
N GLY A 38 -7.76 -20.86 10.69
CA GLY A 38 -8.64 -20.96 9.50
C GLY A 38 -8.57 -22.29 8.74
N SER A 39 -9.72 -22.81 8.32
CA SER A 39 -9.82 -24.18 7.83
C SER A 39 -8.94 -24.42 6.60
N ALA A 40 -8.37 -25.62 6.47
CA ALA A 40 -7.52 -25.99 5.33
C ALA A 40 -8.26 -25.81 3.99
N SER A 41 -9.58 -26.01 4.00
CA SER A 41 -10.50 -25.76 2.89
C SER A 41 -10.59 -24.29 2.48
N GLU A 42 -10.55 -23.35 3.44
CA GLU A 42 -10.67 -21.91 3.15
C GLU A 42 -9.33 -21.25 2.81
N LEU A 43 -8.21 -21.80 3.31
CA LEU A 43 -6.87 -21.27 3.07
C LEU A 43 -6.56 -21.06 1.59
N ARG A 44 -6.94 -22.01 0.74
CA ARG A 44 -6.70 -21.92 -0.70
C ARG A 44 -7.48 -20.76 -1.32
N ALA A 45 -8.71 -20.54 -0.90
CA ALA A 45 -9.56 -19.46 -1.41
C ALA A 45 -9.07 -18.08 -0.95
N THR A 46 -8.61 -17.95 0.30
CA THR A 46 -8.02 -16.71 0.81
C THR A 46 -6.71 -16.39 0.10
N LEU A 47 -5.83 -17.38 -0.07
CA LEU A 47 -4.57 -17.19 -0.80
C LEU A 47 -4.81 -16.84 -2.26
N GLU A 48 -5.75 -17.50 -2.94
CA GLU A 48 -6.08 -17.22 -4.34
C GLU A 48 -6.59 -15.78 -4.52
N TYR A 49 -7.40 -15.29 -3.57
CA TYR A 49 -7.85 -13.90 -3.57
C TYR A 49 -6.68 -12.91 -3.41
N ASP A 50 -5.79 -13.13 -2.45
CA ASP A 50 -4.63 -12.25 -2.27
C ASP A 50 -3.71 -12.27 -3.51
N PHE A 51 -3.48 -13.44 -4.11
CA PHE A 51 -2.69 -13.58 -5.34
C PHE A 51 -3.35 -12.97 -6.57
N SER A 52 -4.68 -13.04 -6.72
CA SER A 52 -5.37 -12.38 -7.83
C SER A 52 -5.20 -10.87 -7.76
N GLN A 53 -5.28 -10.29 -6.55
CA GLN A 53 -5.04 -8.87 -6.33
C GLN A 53 -3.59 -8.47 -6.64
N GLU A 54 -2.60 -9.31 -6.31
CA GLU A 54 -1.20 -9.05 -6.64
C GLU A 54 -0.89 -9.21 -8.13
N LYS A 55 -1.55 -10.15 -8.82
CA LYS A 55 -1.37 -10.41 -10.26
C LYS A 55 -1.85 -9.25 -11.12
N ASP A 56 -2.92 -8.57 -10.70
CA ASP A 56 -3.42 -7.36 -11.37
C ASP A 56 -2.47 -6.15 -11.22
N PHE A 57 -1.45 -6.27 -10.34
CA PHE A 57 -0.45 -5.25 -10.11
C PHE A 57 0.86 -5.57 -10.84
N SER A 58 1.13 -4.88 -11.96
CA SER A 58 2.40 -5.04 -12.70
C SER A 58 3.57 -4.31 -12.01
N TYR A 59 4.54 -5.09 -11.52
CA TYR A 59 5.80 -4.57 -10.98
C TYR A 59 6.87 -4.25 -12.07
N LYS A 60 6.62 -4.63 -13.34
CA LYS A 60 7.53 -4.39 -14.47
C LYS A 60 7.44 -2.93 -14.92
N GLY A 61 8.51 -2.15 -14.72
CA GLY A 61 8.61 -0.76 -15.22
C GLY A 61 8.65 0.32 -14.14
N LEU A 62 8.55 -0.05 -12.86
CA LEU A 62 8.64 0.87 -11.72
C LEU A 62 10.03 1.49 -11.51
N SER A 63 11.05 1.17 -12.32
CA SER A 63 12.39 1.77 -12.22
C SER A 63 12.62 2.97 -13.14
N HIS A 64 11.90 3.09 -14.27
CA HIS A 64 12.16 4.15 -15.26
C HIS A 64 11.24 5.37 -15.08
N LEU A 65 9.92 5.13 -14.91
CA LEU A 65 8.97 6.19 -14.56
C LEU A 65 9.30 6.83 -13.21
N PHE A 66 9.82 6.04 -12.27
CA PHE A 66 10.14 6.51 -10.92
C PHE A 66 11.37 7.42 -10.89
N VAL A 67 12.42 7.12 -11.67
CA VAL A 67 13.65 7.93 -11.69
C VAL A 67 13.52 9.19 -12.57
N GLN A 68 12.73 9.14 -13.65
CA GLN A 68 12.49 10.31 -14.51
C GLN A 68 11.50 11.30 -13.91
N THR A 69 10.39 10.86 -13.31
CA THR A 69 9.40 11.77 -12.72
C THR A 69 9.94 12.47 -11.47
N ILE A 70 10.78 11.79 -10.67
CA ILE A 70 11.52 12.43 -9.56
C ILE A 70 12.48 13.52 -10.07
N ARG A 71 13.08 13.35 -11.26
CA ARG A 71 14.01 14.33 -11.84
C ARG A 71 13.29 15.55 -12.41
N THR A 72 12.11 15.39 -13.00
CA THR A 72 11.31 16.50 -13.54
C THR A 72 10.58 17.26 -12.42
N CYS A 73 9.99 16.56 -11.43
CA CYS A 73 9.35 17.20 -10.27
C CYS A 73 10.33 17.89 -9.32
N LYS A 74 11.61 17.46 -9.27
CA LYS A 74 12.65 18.14 -8.49
C LYS A 74 12.94 19.58 -8.95
N LYS A 75 12.55 20.00 -10.16
CA LYS A 75 12.80 21.38 -10.64
C LYS A 75 11.68 22.37 -10.29
N VAL A 76 10.45 21.89 -10.06
CA VAL A 76 9.28 22.75 -9.79
C VAL A 76 9.00 22.90 -8.28
N PHE A 77 9.41 21.93 -7.46
CA PHE A 77 9.04 21.85 -6.04
C PHE A 77 10.29 21.90 -5.13
N THR A 78 11.05 23.00 -5.18
CA THR A 78 12.45 23.09 -4.69
C THR A 78 12.67 23.67 -3.28
N LYS A 79 11.65 23.77 -2.41
CA LYS A 79 11.88 24.18 -1.02
C LYS A 79 11.77 23.09 0.05
N GLN A 80 11.10 21.97 -0.23
CA GLN A 80 10.75 20.99 0.82
C GLN A 80 11.18 19.55 0.49
N GLN A 81 12.44 19.35 0.08
CA GLN A 81 12.99 18.04 -0.30
C GLN A 81 13.03 17.01 0.86
N SER A 82 12.98 17.44 2.14
CA SER A 82 13.10 16.53 3.29
C SER A 82 11.81 15.79 3.66
N ILE A 83 10.64 16.38 3.42
CA ILE A 83 9.35 15.81 3.86
C ILE A 83 8.97 14.57 3.04
N TRP A 84 9.28 14.59 1.75
CA TRP A 84 8.98 13.49 0.82
C TRP A 84 9.79 12.21 1.06
N LYS A 85 10.87 12.27 1.85
CA LYS A 85 11.64 11.08 2.25
C LYS A 85 10.88 10.18 3.22
N HIS A 86 9.90 10.71 3.96
CA HIS A 86 9.15 9.94 4.96
C HIS A 86 7.99 9.13 4.35
N PHE A 87 7.63 9.40 3.10
CA PHE A 87 6.56 8.68 2.43
C PHE A 87 7.07 7.43 1.72
N SER A 88 6.28 6.35 1.82
CA SER A 88 6.50 5.15 1.02
C SER A 88 6.34 5.47 -0.48
N VAL A 89 7.10 4.78 -1.32
CA VAL A 89 7.05 4.85 -2.79
C VAL A 89 5.61 4.85 -3.34
N LYS A 90 4.75 3.96 -2.80
CA LYS A 90 3.33 3.85 -3.18
C LYS A 90 2.55 5.13 -2.86
N THR A 91 2.83 5.73 -1.71
CA THR A 91 2.19 6.98 -1.27
C THR A 91 2.62 8.15 -2.14
N THR A 92 3.89 8.23 -2.50
CA THR A 92 4.41 9.26 -3.43
C THR A 92 3.72 9.18 -4.79
N ILE A 93 3.54 7.98 -5.35
CA ILE A 93 2.80 7.78 -6.61
C ILE A 93 1.36 8.26 -6.50
N HIS A 94 0.68 7.93 -5.39
CA HIS A 94 -0.69 8.40 -5.15
C HIS A 94 -0.78 9.92 -5.10
N ILE A 95 0.16 10.58 -4.42
CA ILE A 95 0.18 12.05 -4.31
C ILE A 95 0.41 12.70 -5.66
N HIS A 96 1.32 12.15 -6.48
CA HIS A 96 1.52 12.65 -7.85
C HIS A 96 0.26 12.56 -8.69
N ARG A 97 -0.43 11.41 -8.69
CA ARG A 97 -1.69 11.24 -9.42
C ARG A 97 -2.76 12.22 -8.94
N LEU A 98 -2.82 12.44 -7.62
CA LEU A 98 -3.74 13.40 -7.02
C LEU A 98 -3.44 14.82 -7.49
N PHE A 99 -2.16 15.22 -7.45
CA PHE A 99 -1.72 16.54 -7.83
C PHE A 99 -1.88 16.79 -9.34
N GLU A 100 -1.62 15.78 -10.18
CA GLU A 100 -1.84 15.85 -11.62
C GLU A 100 -3.32 16.06 -11.97
N LYS A 101 -4.25 15.48 -11.19
CA LYS A 101 -5.68 15.63 -11.42
C LYS A 101 -6.25 16.95 -10.89
N PHE A 102 -5.86 17.37 -9.69
CA PHE A 102 -6.50 18.50 -8.99
C PHE A 102 -5.68 19.80 -9.01
N GLY A 103 -4.36 19.72 -9.20
CA GLY A 103 -3.48 20.89 -9.14
C GLY A 103 -3.57 21.64 -7.80
N PHE A 104 -3.28 22.94 -7.81
CA PHE A 104 -3.33 23.79 -6.60
C PHE A 104 -4.68 24.48 -6.37
N ASP A 105 -5.51 24.60 -7.40
CA ASP A 105 -6.72 25.42 -7.35
C ASP A 105 -8.01 24.58 -7.17
N GLU A 106 -7.98 23.27 -7.50
CA GLU A 106 -9.15 22.42 -7.28
C GLU A 106 -9.24 21.84 -5.86
N VAL A 107 -10.47 21.70 -5.42
CA VAL A 107 -10.82 21.12 -4.12
C VAL A 107 -11.21 19.66 -4.30
N PHE A 108 -10.59 18.78 -3.52
CA PHE A 108 -10.90 17.36 -3.51
C PHE A 108 -11.30 16.87 -2.11
N GLY A 109 -11.93 15.70 -2.06
CA GLY A 109 -12.35 15.06 -0.82
C GLY A 109 -12.13 13.56 -0.87
N ARG A 110 -12.51 12.87 0.21
CA ARG A 110 -12.32 11.43 0.35
C ARG A 110 -12.90 10.62 -0.82
N SER A 111 -14.11 10.94 -1.29
CA SER A 111 -14.75 10.20 -2.39
C SER A 111 -13.95 10.28 -3.69
N ALA A 112 -13.47 11.48 -4.03
CA ALA A 112 -12.67 11.69 -5.24
C ALA A 112 -11.30 10.99 -5.17
N VAL A 113 -10.71 10.94 -3.97
CA VAL A 113 -9.46 10.20 -3.70
C VAL A 113 -9.68 8.70 -3.86
N MET A 114 -10.81 8.17 -3.39
CA MET A 114 -11.15 6.75 -3.53
C MET A 114 -11.35 6.36 -5.00
N GLU A 115 -12.08 7.18 -5.76
CA GLU A 115 -12.34 6.94 -7.19
C GLU A 115 -11.05 7.01 -8.01
N LEU A 116 -10.20 8.02 -7.78
CA LEU A 116 -8.96 8.20 -8.53
C LEU A 116 -7.92 7.12 -8.24
N LEU A 117 -7.78 6.74 -6.97
CA LEU A 117 -6.70 5.85 -6.52
C LEU A 117 -7.14 4.40 -6.33
N GLY A 118 -8.44 4.10 -6.43
CA GLY A 118 -8.99 2.77 -6.16
C GLY A 118 -8.81 2.33 -4.69
N LEU A 119 -8.72 3.27 -3.75
CA LEU A 119 -8.48 2.95 -2.34
C LEU A 119 -9.78 2.69 -1.57
N LYS A 120 -9.74 1.71 -0.66
CA LYS A 120 -10.79 1.55 0.36
C LYS A 120 -10.84 2.80 1.25
N GLY A 121 -12.03 3.15 1.73
CA GLY A 121 -12.25 4.41 2.43
C GLY A 121 -11.36 4.65 3.66
N SER A 122 -10.98 3.61 4.39
CA SER A 122 -10.01 3.73 5.50
C SER A 122 -8.62 4.16 5.01
N GLY A 123 -8.17 3.61 3.88
CA GLY A 123 -6.89 3.97 3.25
C GLY A 123 -6.88 5.41 2.74
N ALA A 124 -7.98 5.85 2.11
CA ALA A 124 -8.11 7.24 1.66
C ALA A 124 -8.10 8.24 2.84
N SER A 125 -8.80 7.92 3.94
CA SER A 125 -8.77 8.77 5.15
C SER A 125 -7.38 8.83 5.79
N LYS A 126 -6.66 7.70 5.88
CA LYS A 126 -5.31 7.66 6.43
C LYS A 126 -4.32 8.45 5.57
N LEU A 127 -4.46 8.36 4.24
CA LEU A 127 -3.65 9.15 3.31
C LEU A 127 -3.87 10.65 3.54
N LEU A 128 -5.12 11.10 3.56
CA LEU A 128 -5.46 12.51 3.79
C LEU A 128 -4.95 13.01 5.14
N SER A 129 -5.08 12.23 6.22
CA SER A 129 -4.54 12.64 7.53
C SER A 129 -3.03 12.80 7.51
N ASN A 130 -2.31 11.90 6.81
CA ASN A 130 -0.85 11.99 6.71
C ASN A 130 -0.41 13.21 5.88
N LEU A 131 -1.18 13.57 4.85
CA LEU A 131 -0.90 14.75 4.03
C LEU A 131 -1.14 16.07 4.78
N VAL A 132 -2.18 16.12 5.62
CA VAL A 132 -2.44 17.27 6.50
C VAL A 132 -1.31 17.40 7.53
N GLN A 133 -0.87 16.28 8.14
CA GLN A 133 0.25 16.29 9.10
C GLN A 133 1.58 16.75 8.46
N ALA A 134 1.78 16.41 7.19
CA ALA A 134 2.96 16.82 6.44
C ALA A 134 2.86 18.25 5.87
N ASP A 135 1.78 18.99 6.18
CA ASP A 135 1.53 20.36 5.72
C ASP A 135 1.52 20.49 4.17
N ILE A 136 1.13 19.41 3.47
CA ILE A 136 1.05 19.35 2.00
C ILE A 136 -0.32 19.83 1.51
N ILE A 137 -1.37 19.54 2.28
CA ILE A 137 -2.76 19.90 1.96
C ILE A 137 -3.37 20.64 3.13
N GLU A 138 -4.29 21.56 2.82
CA GLU A 138 -5.04 22.31 3.82
C GLU A 138 -6.55 22.09 3.68
N PRO A 139 -7.29 22.03 4.80
CA PRO A 139 -8.73 21.94 4.76
C PRO A 139 -9.34 23.24 4.25
N VAL A 140 -10.40 23.15 3.44
CA VAL A 140 -11.11 24.32 2.92
C VAL A 140 -12.49 24.46 3.57
N SER A 141 -12.83 25.68 3.97
CA SER A 141 -14.19 26.05 4.36
C SER A 141 -15.02 26.42 3.11
N GLY A 142 -16.35 26.24 3.19
CA GLY A 142 -17.28 26.63 2.13
C GLY A 142 -17.71 25.53 1.15
N TYR A 143 -17.03 24.37 1.12
CA TYR A 143 -17.33 23.26 0.19
C TYR A 143 -17.94 22.01 0.85
N GLY A 144 -18.41 22.16 2.10
CA GLY A 144 -18.84 21.04 2.94
C GLY A 144 -17.69 20.41 3.75
N LYS A 145 -18.04 19.51 4.68
CA LYS A 145 -17.07 18.88 5.59
C LYS A 145 -16.10 17.96 4.82
N GLY A 146 -14.84 17.92 5.24
CA GLY A 146 -13.84 16.95 4.76
C GLY A 146 -13.32 17.21 3.34
N LYS A 147 -13.19 18.49 2.98
CA LYS A 147 -12.64 18.96 1.71
C LYS A 147 -11.25 19.56 1.92
N TYR A 148 -10.38 19.34 0.96
CA TYR A 148 -8.96 19.71 1.01
C TYR A 148 -8.52 20.30 -0.33
N LYS A 149 -7.48 21.11 -0.30
CA LYS A 149 -6.74 21.56 -1.48
C LYS A 149 -5.24 21.47 -1.22
N PHE A 150 -4.44 21.47 -2.28
CA PHE A 150 -2.99 21.53 -2.14
C PHE A 150 -2.54 22.92 -1.69
N LYS A 151 -1.58 22.95 -0.77
CA LYS A 151 -0.97 24.19 -0.28
C LYS A 151 0.05 24.70 -1.32
N LYS A 152 0.01 26.00 -1.61
CA LYS A 152 0.94 26.69 -2.53
C LYS A 152 2.30 26.95 -1.88
#